data_AF-A0A4W5LQ92-F1
#
_entry.id   AF-A0A4W5LQ92-F1
#
_cell.length_a   1.000
_cell.length_b   1.000
_cell.length_c   1.000
_cell.angle_alpha   90.00
_cell.angle_beta   90.00
_cell.angle_gamma   90.00
#
_symmetry.space_group_name_H-M   'P 1'
#
loop_
_entity.id
_entity.type
_entity.pdbx_description
1 polymer ?
#
loop_
_entity_poly.entity_id
_entity_poly.type
_entity_poly.pdbx_seq_one_letter_code
_entity_poly.pdbx_strand_id
1 'polypeptide(L)' 'MFLVALCLCLGTLVSSGVGLEFRYHNTVEVETYLRDVNNTFEFTHLHTIGKSVEGKKTDPFICLQM' A
#
# COMPACT_ATOMS: atom_id res chain seq x y z
N MET A 1 -28.32 -3.67 24.40
CA MET A 1 -27.63 -4.73 23.61
C MET A 1 -27.36 -4.27 22.18
N PHE A 2 -28.33 -3.74 21.43
CA PHE A 2 -28.12 -3.24 20.06
C PHE A 2 -27.10 -2.10 19.92
N LEU A 3 -27.15 -1.08 20.80
CA LEU A 3 -26.20 0.03 20.80
C LEU A 3 -24.74 -0.40 21.02
N VAL A 4 -24.52 -1.38 21.90
CA VAL A 4 -23.17 -1.91 22.19
C VAL A 4 -22.62 -2.65 20.98
N ALA A 5 -23.44 -3.46 20.32
CA ALA A 5 -23.05 -4.15 19.08
C ALA A 5 -22.73 -3.15 17.95
N LEU A 6 -23.53 -2.08 17.80
CA LEU A 6 -23.29 -1.03 16.80
C LEU A 6 -21.96 -0.31 17.05
N CYS A 7 -21.65 0.05 18.29
CA CYS A 7 -20.39 0.70 18.64
C CYS A 7 -19.18 -0.19 18.36
N LEU A 8 -19.29 -1.50 18.63
CA LEU A 8 -18.21 -2.45 18.32
C LEU A 8 -18.00 -2.59 16.80
N CYS A 9 -19.07 -2.67 16.01
CA CYS A 9 -18.98 -2.72 14.56
C CYS A 9 -18.37 -1.44 13.96
N LEU A 10 -18.75 -0.27 14.47
CA LEU A 10 -18.17 1.00 14.02
C LEU A 10 -16.69 1.11 14.42
N GLY A 11 -16.34 0.66 15.62
CA GLY A 11 -14.95 0.65 16.09
C GLY A 11 -14.04 -0.25 15.24
N THR A 12 -14.50 -1.45 14.86
CA THR A 12 -13.74 -2.35 14.00
C THR A 12 -13.60 -1.81 12.58
N LEU A 13 -14.65 -1.20 12.03
CA LEU A 13 -14.60 -0.56 10.71
C LEU A 13 -13.60 0.60 10.68
N VAL A 14 -13.59 1.45 11.72
CA VAL A 14 -12.63 2.56 11.82
C VAL A 14 -11.21 2.03 11.97
N SER A 15 -10.97 1.01 12.80
CA SER A 15 -9.64 0.41 13.00
C SER A 15 -9.05 -0.17 11.70
N SER A 16 -9.87 -0.80 10.86
CA SER A 16 -9.44 -1.33 9.56
C SER A 16 -9.10 -0.21 8.57
N GLY A 17 -9.75 0.95 8.69
CA GLY A 17 -9.52 2.11 7.82
C GLY A 17 -8.19 2.83 8.09
N VAL A 18 -7.69 2.82 9.34
CA VAL A 18 -6.47 3.55 9.72
C VAL A 18 -5.19 2.96 9.11
N GLY A 19 -5.23 1.72 8.63
CA GLY A 19 -4.11 1.11 7.89
C GLY A 19 -3.97 1.62 6.45
N LEU A 20 -4.97 2.32 5.92
CA LEU A 20 -4.92 2.89 4.58
C LEU A 20 -4.35 4.31 4.64
N GLU A 21 -3.03 4.42 4.78
CA GLU A 21 -2.34 5.71 4.68
C GLU A 21 -2.28 6.17 3.22
N PHE A 22 -3.36 6.80 2.74
CA PHE A 22 -3.43 7.42 1.41
C PHE A 22 -2.66 8.74 1.39
N ARG A 23 -1.33 8.66 1.36
CA ARG A 23 -0.46 9.84 1.17
C ARG A 23 0.24 9.76 -0.18
N TYR A 24 0.34 10.91 -0.84
CA TYR A 24 1.16 11.07 -2.04
C TYR A 24 2.63 10.98 -1.62
N HIS A 25 3.26 9.86 -1.95
CA HIS A 25 4.68 9.63 -1.76
C HIS A 25 5.42 9.92 -3.07
N ASN A 26 6.60 10.51 -2.98
CA ASN A 26 7.48 10.68 -4.15
C ASN A 26 7.80 9.30 -4.74
N THR A 27 8.04 9.17 -6.05
CA THR A 27 8.32 7.89 -6.73
C THR A 27 9.36 7.04 -5.98
N VAL A 28 10.40 7.68 -5.43
CA VAL A 28 11.45 7.01 -4.63
C VAL A 28 10.93 6.43 -3.30
N GLU A 29 10.02 7.14 -2.64
CA GLU A 29 9.42 6.70 -1.38
C GLU A 29 8.43 5.54 -1.63
N VAL A 30 7.69 5.58 -2.73
CA VAL A 30 6.78 4.48 -3.15
C VAL A 30 7.57 3.20 -3.43
N GLU A 31 8.71 3.29 -4.12
CA GLU A 31 9.57 2.14 -4.36
C GLU A 31 10.11 1.51 -3.07
N THR A 32 10.51 2.35 -2.12
CA THR A 32 11.00 1.89 -0.82
C THR A 32 9.89 1.20 -0.04
N TYR A 33 8.71 1.80 0.00
CA TYR A 33 7.53 1.22 0.65
C TYR A 33 7.13 -0.14 0.06
N LEU A 34 7.03 -0.24 -1.27
CA LEU A 34 6.62 -1.48 -1.92
C LEU A 34 7.65 -2.61 -1.72
N ARG A 35 8.94 -2.27 -1.66
CA ARG A 35 10.00 -3.23 -1.31
C ARG A 35 9.88 -3.71 0.12
N ASP A 36 9.59 -2.81 1.06
CA ASP A 36 9.40 -3.18 2.47
C ASP A 36 8.17 -4.08 2.66
N VAL A 37 7.08 -3.81 1.95
CA VAL A 37 5.89 -4.69 1.94
C VAL A 37 6.24 -6.08 1.39
N ASN A 38 6.94 -6.15 0.24
CA ASN A 38 7.42 -7.41 -0.33
C ASN A 38 8.32 -8.20 0.64
N ASN A 39 9.16 -7.52 1.43
CA ASN A 39 10.03 -8.17 2.41
C ASN A 39 9.28 -8.61 3.67
N THR A 40 8.19 -7.93 4.01
CA THR A 40 7.41 -8.21 5.22
C THR A 40 6.41 -9.35 4.99
N PHE A 41 5.86 -9.47 3.79
CA PHE A 41 4.80 -10.44 3.47
C PHE A 41 5.24 -11.41 2.37
N GLU A 42 5.36 -12.69 2.73
CA GLU A 42 5.81 -13.77 1.82
C GLU A 42 4.84 -14.06 0.66
N PHE A 43 3.59 -13.59 0.76
CA PHE A 43 2.59 -13.73 -0.31
C PHE A 43 2.60 -12.57 -1.30
N THR A 44 3.35 -11.50 -1.03
CA THR A 44 3.44 -10.36 -1.94
C THR A 44 4.68 -10.47 -2.82
N HIS A 45 4.50 -10.28 -4.13
CA HIS A 45 5.58 -10.28 -5.11
C HIS A 45 5.66 -8.95 -5.85
N LEU A 46 6.84 -8.32 -5.77
CA LEU A 46 7.14 -7.11 -6.50
C LEU A 46 7.57 -7.44 -7.94
N HIS A 47 6.85 -6.90 -8.92
CA HIS A 47 7.17 -7.05 -10.34
C HIS A 47 7.43 -5.70 -11.01
N THR A 48 8.48 -5.62 -11.81
CA THR A 48 8.74 -4.45 -12.69
C THR A 48 8.07 -4.70 -14.04
N ILE A 49 7.06 -3.90 -14.38
CA ILE A 49 6.26 -4.06 -15.59
C ILE A 49 6.84 -3.24 -16.76
N GLY A 50 7.63 -2.21 -16.47
CA GLY A 50 8.24 -1.39 -17.50
C GLY A 50 9.14 -0.31 -16.95
N LYS A 51 9.55 0.61 -17.83
CA LYS A 51 10.32 1.80 -17.47
C LYS A 51 9.48 3.03 -17.80
N SER A 52 9.43 3.99 -16.88
CA SER A 52 8.78 5.27 -17.13
C SER A 52 9.46 5.99 -18.30
N VAL A 53 8.65 6.58 -19.18
CA VAL A 53 9.11 7.24 -20.41
C VAL A 53 9.58 8.69 -20.13
N GLU A 54 9.33 9.21 -18.93
CA GLU A 54 9.46 10.62 -18.64
C GLU A 54 10.89 11.03 -18.22
N GLY A 55 11.67 11.47 -19.22
CA GLY A 55 12.53 12.66 -19.17
C GLY A 55 13.78 12.73 -18.29
N LYS A 56 13.89 12.07 -17.13
CA LYS A 56 15.11 12.07 -16.29
C LYS A 56 15.21 10.80 -15.45
N LYS A 57 16.11 9.90 -15.86
CA LYS A 57 16.32 8.54 -15.33
C LYS A 57 15.07 7.66 -15.51
N THR A 58 15.29 6.47 -16.05
CA THR A 58 14.24 5.48 -16.27
C THR A 58 13.82 4.90 -14.93
N ASP A 59 12.95 5.61 -14.22
CA ASP A 59 12.35 5.09 -12.99
C ASP A 59 11.53 3.84 -13.34
N PRO A 60 11.77 2.70 -12.68
CA PRO A 60 11.07 1.45 -12.96
C PRO A 60 9.60 1.56 -12.56
N PHE A 61 8.70 1.17 -13.46
CA PHE A 61 7.29 1.04 -13.15
C PHE A 61 7.06 -0.29 -12.44
N ILE A 62 6.81 -0.22 -11.13
CA ILE A 62 6.66 -1.38 -10.26
C ILE A 62 5.20 -1.59 -9.85
N CYS A 63 4.78 -2.86 -9.81
CA CYS A 63 3.49 -3.29 -9.31
C CYS A 63 3.70 -4.36 -8.24
N LEU A 64 2.91 -4.25 -7.16
CA LEU A 64 2.82 -5.29 -6.13
C LEU A 64 1.64 -6.19 -6.48
N GLN A 65 1.91 -7.49 -6.62
CA GLN A 65 0.86 -8.50 -6.75
C GLN A 65 0.73 -9.24 -5.41
N MET A 66 -0.50 -9.33 -4.90
CA MET A 66 -0.88 -10.01 -3.67
C MET A 66 -1.48 -11.38 -3.95
#